data_AF-A0A914JG64-F1
#
_entry.id   AF-A0A914JG64-F1
#
_cell.length_a   1.000
_cell.length_b   1.000
_cell.length_c   1.000
_cell.angle_alpha   90.00
_cell.angle_beta   90.00
_cell.angle_gamma   90.00
#
_symmetry.space_group_name_H-M   'P 1'
#
loop_
_entity.id
_entity.type
_entity.pdbx_description
1 polymer ?
#
loop_
_entity_poly.entity_id
_entity_poly.type
_entity_poly.pdbx_seq_one_letter_code
_entity_poly.pdbx_strand_id
1 'polypeptide(L)'
;MLYGCGDVKNPNNDTIDQLLIMTVDYIRRLTITAKNITRGKNITMNVIDYLLFNDQPKIDKVKQLIKQAVELEKFHSQNLDLQKLSSNILNQ
;
A
#
# COMPACT_ATOMS: atom_id res chain seq x y z
N MET A 1 -13.49 -1.52 1.24
CA MET A 1 -13.03 -0.39 0.40
C MET A 1 -14.20 0.48 -0.03
N LEU A 2 -15.13 -0.07 -0.83
CA LEU A 2 -16.30 0.66 -1.37
C LEU A 2 -17.07 1.47 -0.32
N TYR A 3 -17.50 0.83 0.78
CA TYR A 3 -18.17 1.52 1.90
C TYR A 3 -17.36 2.69 2.47
N GLY A 4 -16.04 2.54 2.57
CA GLY A 4 -15.13 3.60 3.04
C GLY A 4 -14.96 4.77 2.06
N CYS A 5 -15.42 4.60 0.82
CA CYS A 5 -15.46 5.62 -0.23
C CYS A 5 -16.89 6.16 -0.46
N GLY A 6 -17.84 5.86 0.45
CA GLY A 6 -19.20 6.40 0.40
C GLY A 6 -20.23 5.49 -0.27
N ASP A 7 -19.87 4.25 -0.62
CA ASP A 7 -20.84 3.25 -1.10
C ASP A 7 -21.66 2.67 0.06
N VAL A 8 -22.66 1.84 -0.25
CA VAL A 8 -23.44 1.07 0.73
C VAL A 8 -22.59 -0.02 1.39
N LYS A 9 -23.03 -0.46 2.59
CA LYS A 9 -22.28 -1.46 3.38
C LYS A 9 -22.17 -2.82 2.67
N ASN A 10 -23.22 -3.21 1.95
CA ASN A 10 -23.30 -4.45 1.18
C ASN A 10 -23.60 -4.11 -0.30
N PRO A 11 -22.58 -3.77 -1.09
CA PRO A 11 -22.76 -3.46 -2.51
C PRO A 11 -23.13 -4.72 -3.30
N ASN A 12 -23.76 -4.51 -4.46
CA ASN A 12 -24.19 -5.60 -5.33
C ASN A 12 -22.99 -6.38 -5.89
N ASN A 13 -23.13 -7.70 -6.04
CA ASN A 13 -22.06 -8.58 -6.55
C ASN A 13 -21.57 -8.14 -7.94
N ASP A 14 -22.47 -7.79 -8.85
CA ASP A 14 -22.11 -7.31 -10.19
C ASP A 14 -21.23 -6.05 -10.15
N THR A 15 -21.43 -5.17 -9.16
CA THR A 15 -20.60 -3.98 -8.96
C THR A 15 -19.20 -4.36 -8.49
N ILE A 16 -19.10 -5.35 -7.59
CA ILE A 16 -17.83 -5.89 -7.12
C ILE A 16 -17.06 -6.54 -8.28
N ASP A 17 -17.73 -7.35 -9.08
CA ASP A 17 -17.14 -8.06 -10.22
C ASP A 17 -16.64 -7.07 -11.28
N GLN A 18 -17.43 -6.04 -11.59
CA GLN A 18 -17.02 -5.00 -12.52
C GLN A 18 -15.82 -4.20 -11.98
N LEU A 19 -15.82 -3.86 -10.70
CA LEU A 19 -14.70 -3.18 -10.06
C LEU A 19 -13.43 -4.03 -10.10
N LEU A 20 -13.54 -5.34 -9.92
CA LEU A 20 -12.43 -6.27 -10.03
C LEU A 20 -11.81 -6.23 -11.43
N ILE A 21 -12.64 -6.32 -12.47
CA ILE A 21 -12.19 -6.22 -13.87
C ILE A 21 -11.45 -4.91 -14.11
N MET A 22 -12.03 -3.78 -13.70
CA MET A 22 -11.42 -2.46 -13.86
C MET A 22 -10.09 -2.34 -13.12
N THR A 23 -10.01 -2.88 -11.91
CA THR A 23 -8.82 -2.83 -11.07
C THR A 23 -7.68 -3.66 -11.67
N VAL A 24 -7.97 -4.89 -12.11
CA VAL A 24 -6.97 -5.75 -12.76
C VAL A 24 -6.46 -5.12 -14.04
N ASP A 25 -7.33 -4.56 -14.87
CA ASP A 25 -6.92 -3.89 -16.10
C ASP A 25 -6.07 -2.64 -15.83
N TYR A 26 -6.43 -1.84 -14.82
CA TYR A 26 -5.62 -0.71 -14.39
C TYR A 26 -4.20 -1.14 -13.97
N ILE A 27 -4.08 -2.14 -13.11
CA ILE A 27 -2.79 -2.67 -12.65
C ILE A 27 -1.98 -3.22 -13.82
N ARG A 28 -2.62 -3.96 -14.73
CA ARG A 28 -1.97 -4.51 -15.93
C ARG A 28 -1.39 -3.40 -16.80
N ARG A 29 -2.18 -2.37 -17.14
CA ARG A 29 -1.72 -1.25 -17.97
C ARG A 29 -0.58 -0.48 -17.31
N LEU A 30 -0.69 -0.21 -16.01
CA LEU A 30 0.37 0.47 -15.25
C LEU A 30 1.67 -0.34 -15.28
N THR A 31 1.59 -1.65 -15.05
CA THR A 31 2.74 -2.56 -15.00
C THR A 31 3.43 -2.69 -16.36
N ILE A 32 2.65 -2.82 -17.45
CA ILE A 32 3.19 -2.87 -18.82
C ILE A 32 3.90 -1.56 -19.14
N THR A 33 3.29 -0.42 -18.79
CA THR A 33 3.88 0.90 -19.04
C THR A 33 5.18 1.07 -18.24
N ALA A 34 5.19 0.67 -16.97
CA ALA A 34 6.39 0.69 -16.14
C ALA A 34 7.52 -0.18 -16.72
N LYS A 35 7.20 -1.40 -17.18
CA LYS A 35 8.16 -2.31 -17.80
C LYS A 35 8.74 -1.77 -19.11
N ASN A 36 7.93 -1.04 -19.88
CA ASN A 36 8.37 -0.39 -21.11
C ASN A 36 9.35 0.75 -20.80
N ILE A 37 9.07 1.57 -19.79
CA ILE A 37 9.96 2.64 -19.32
C ILE A 37 11.29 2.08 -18.80
N THR A 38 11.24 0.99 -18.02
CA THR A 38 12.45 0.33 -17.49
C THR A 38 13.21 -0.47 -18.54
N ARG A 39 12.68 -0.62 -19.75
CA ARG A 39 13.21 -1.46 -20.83
C ARG A 39 13.45 -2.90 -20.37
N GLY A 40 12.50 -3.44 -19.61
CA GLY A 40 12.55 -4.81 -19.08
C GLY A 40 13.42 -4.99 -17.83
N LYS A 41 14.04 -3.93 -17.30
CA LYS A 41 14.71 -3.96 -15.99
C LYS A 41 13.69 -3.91 -14.84
N ASN A 42 14.18 -4.11 -13.63
CA ASN A 42 13.38 -4.02 -12.40
C ASN A 42 12.66 -2.66 -12.31
N ILE A 43 11.40 -2.71 -11.88
CA ILE A 43 10.57 -1.53 -11.62
C ILE A 43 11.00 -0.93 -10.28
N THR A 44 11.41 0.33 -10.30
CA THR A 44 11.78 1.09 -9.10
C THR A 44 10.70 2.11 -8.74
N MET A 45 10.73 2.63 -7.51
CA MET A 45 9.75 3.61 -7.04
C MET A 45 9.72 4.88 -7.91
N ASN A 46 10.88 5.34 -8.38
CA ASN A 46 10.98 6.52 -9.24
C ASN A 46 10.17 6.38 -10.55
N VAL A 47 10.03 5.16 -11.08
CA VAL A 47 9.24 4.90 -12.28
C VAL A 47 7.75 5.00 -11.97
N ILE A 48 7.33 4.53 -10.79
CA ILE A 48 5.95 4.68 -10.34
C ILE A 48 5.63 6.15 -10.06
N ASP A 49 6.52 6.88 -9.41
CA ASP A 49 6.37 8.32 -9.18
C ASP A 49 6.23 9.08 -10.51
N TYR A 50 7.03 8.73 -11.52
CA TYR A 50 6.92 9.29 -12.86
C TYR A 50 5.56 8.99 -13.51
N LEU A 51 5.08 7.75 -13.41
CA LEU A 51 3.78 7.34 -13.98
C LEU A 51 2.60 8.02 -13.29
N LEU A 52 2.74 8.36 -12.01
CA LEU A 52 1.72 9.03 -11.20
C LEU A 52 1.91 10.54 -11.09
N PHE A 53 2.87 11.12 -11.82
CA PHE A 53 3.29 12.52 -11.67
C PHE A 53 2.15 13.55 -11.71
N ASN A 54 1.10 13.27 -12.49
CA ASN A 54 -0.07 14.15 -12.61
C ASN A 54 -1.02 14.10 -11.40
N ASP A 55 -0.83 13.17 -10.46
CA ASP A 55 -1.69 12.95 -9.30
C ASP A 55 -0.89 13.10 -8.01
N GLN A 56 -0.45 14.33 -7.76
CA GLN A 56 0.36 14.68 -6.59
C GLN A 56 -0.30 14.28 -5.25
N PRO A 57 -1.62 14.47 -5.04
CA PRO A 57 -2.27 14.03 -3.80
C PRO A 57 -2.17 12.53 -3.56
N LYS A 58 -2.25 11.71 -4.61
CA LYS A 58 -2.05 10.26 -4.51
C LYS A 58 -0.63 9.91 -4.12
N ILE A 59 0.37 10.56 -4.71
CA ILE A 59 1.79 10.36 -4.37
C ILE A 59 2.03 10.71 -2.90
N ASP A 60 1.54 11.86 -2.45
CA ASP A 60 1.72 12.32 -1.08
C ASP A 60 1.07 11.35 -0.09
N LYS A 61 -0.11 10.83 -0.43
CA LYS A 61 -0.80 9.83 0.39
C LYS A 61 0.00 8.52 0.49
N VAL A 62 0.58 8.04 -0.62
CA VAL A 62 1.42 6.83 -0.62
C VAL A 62 2.64 7.03 0.28
N LYS A 63 3.33 8.16 0.17
CA LYS A 63 4.48 8.50 1.01
C LYS A 63 4.10 8.56 2.50
N GLN A 64 2.95 9.15 2.82
CA GLN A 64 2.42 9.16 4.18
C GLN A 64 2.18 7.75 4.71
N LEU A 65 1.53 6.89 3.94
CA LEU A 65 1.22 5.51 4.35
C LEU A 65 2.50 4.68 4.57
N ILE A 66 3.50 4.82 3.71
CA ILE A 66 4.81 4.16 3.88
C ILE A 66 5.47 4.62 5.18
N LYS A 67 5.47 5.93 5.45
CA LYS A 67 6.03 6.47 6.70
C LYS A 67 5.33 5.89 7.93
N GLN A 68 4.00 5.84 7.92
CA GLN A 68 3.19 5.28 9.00
C GLN A 68 3.47 3.79 9.21
N ALA A 69 3.61 3.01 8.13
CA ALA A 69 3.97 1.60 8.21
C ALA A 69 5.33 1.39 8.89
N VAL A 70 6.34 2.19 8.51
CA VAL A 70 7.68 2.13 9.13
C VAL A 70 7.64 2.54 10.60
N GLU A 71 6.83 3.54 10.98
CA GLU A 71 6.65 3.93 12.38
C GLU A 71 5.99 2.83 13.21
N LEU A 72 4.99 2.14 12.66
CA LEU A 72 4.33 1.01 13.30
C LEU A 72 5.28 -0.18 13.50
N GLU A 73 6.10 -0.51 12.50
CA GLU A 73 7.11 -1.57 12.63
C GLU A 73 8.11 -1.26 13.75
N LYS A 74 8.62 -0.03 13.80
CA LYS A 74 9.54 0.41 14.88
C LYS A 74 8.88 0.30 16.25
N PHE A 75 7.64 0.75 16.37
CA PHE A 75 6.89 0.65 17.63
C PHE A 75 6.66 -0.81 18.03
N HIS A 76 6.34 -1.69 17.08
CA HIS A 76 6.19 -3.12 17.35
C HIS A 76 7.49 -3.75 17.85
N SER A 77 8.62 -3.47 17.20
CA SER A 77 9.94 -3.97 17.63
C SER A 77 10.30 -3.48 19.04
N GLN A 78 10.11 -2.19 19.32
CA GLN A 78 10.39 -1.61 20.64
C GLN A 78 9.52 -2.23 21.74
N ASN A 79 8.23 -2.45 21.49
CA ASN A 79 7.35 -3.10 22.46
C ASN A 79 7.73 -4.56 22.70
N LEU A 80 8.15 -5.28 21.67
CA LEU A 80 8.63 -6.66 21.83
C LEU A 80 9.88 -6.72 22.70
N ASP A 81 10.80 -5.76 22.54
CA ASP A 81 12.01 -5.66 23.37
C ASP A 81 11.67 -5.31 24.83
N LEU A 82 10.71 -4.40 25.06
CA LEU A 82 10.22 -4.06 26.39
C LEU A 82 9.53 -5.24 27.10
N GLN A 83 8.75 -6.04 26.36
CA GLN A 83 8.12 -7.24 26.91
C GLN A 83 9.16 -8.29 27.32
N LYS A 84 10.19 -8.52 26.50
CA LYS A 84 11.29 -9.44 26.82
C LYS A 84 12.06 -9.02 28.06
N LEU A 85 12.34 -7.72 28.20
CA LEU A 85 12.98 -7.15 29.39
C LEU A 85 12.11 -7.34 30.64
N SER A 86 10.80 -7.06 30.54
CA SER A 86 9.87 -7.24 31.66
C SER A 86 9.77 -8.70 32.10
N SER A 87 9.74 -9.66 31.17
CA SER A 87 9.72 -11.09 31.50
C SER A 87 11.03 -11.57 32.13
N ASN A 88 12.17 -10.98 31.78
CA ASN A 88 13.46 -11.34 32.39
C ASN A 88 13.60 -10.80 33.81
N ILE A 89 13.03 -9.63 34.10
CA ILE A 89 13.00 -9.04 35.45
C ILE A 89 12.05 -9.83 36.37
N LEU A 90 10.92 -10.32 35.86
CA LEU A 90 9.96 -11.09 36.67
C LEU A 90 10.44 -12.50 37.05
N ASN A 91 11.44 -13.02 36.33
CA ASN A 91 11.99 -14.38 36.51
C ASN A 91 13.31 -14.39 37.31
N GLN A 92 13.74 -13.25 37.86
CA GLN A 92 14.86 -13.12 38.80
C GLN A 92 14.32 -12.89 40.22
#